data_AF-A0A925V1V0-F1
#
_entry.id   AF-A0A925V1V0-F1
#
_cell.length_a   1.000
_cell.length_b   1.000
_cell.length_c   1.000
_cell.angle_alpha   90.00
_cell.angle_beta   90.00
_cell.angle_gamma   90.00
#
_symmetry.space_group_name_H-M   'P 1'
#
loop_
_entity.id
_entity.type
_entity.pdbx_description
1 polymer ?
#
loop_
_entity_poly.entity_id
_entity_poly.type
_entity_poly.pdbx_seq_one_letter_code
_entity_poly.pdbx_strand_id
1 'polypeptide(L)'
;MLRAAGIPTAVNTQINVLTKGDLAAVLELIADAGAYGWQLQLTAAFGNAADHPELLLQPYELLEVYTGFEHLVRRTRELGVALWPANNIGYFGPLEGELRGAQKRSGHYRGCSAGKYQIGLESDGTVKGCPSLGGPQNDGGNVRDRSLRELWEESAELAYIRERTREDLWGFCASCYYADVCRGGCTATAEPLLGRPGNNPYCHHRALELDGAGLRERVELVAPAPGQPFDHGYYRIVREPSDDDERARRGVVETDEPRVPRTVAPHGEGWPIADDERHLQ
;
A
#
# COMPACT_ATOMS: atom_id res chain seq x y z
N MET A 1 -18.14 -27.36 0.53
CA MET A 1 -19.15 -27.18 -0.55
C MET A 1 -18.49 -26.84 -1.89
N LEU A 2 -17.70 -25.76 -2.01
CA LEU A 2 -17.06 -25.37 -3.28
C LEU A 2 -16.15 -26.46 -3.89
N ARG A 3 -15.31 -27.10 -3.07
CA ARG A 3 -14.46 -28.22 -3.49
C ARG A 3 -15.25 -29.41 -4.03
N ALA A 4 -16.37 -29.76 -3.40
CA ALA A 4 -17.23 -30.85 -3.85
C ALA A 4 -17.87 -30.55 -5.22
N ALA A 5 -17.99 -29.26 -5.58
CA ALA A 5 -18.43 -28.79 -6.89
C ALA A 5 -17.28 -28.60 -7.90
N GLY A 6 -16.02 -28.95 -7.54
CA GLY A 6 -14.86 -28.81 -8.42
C GLY A 6 -14.37 -27.37 -8.63
N ILE A 7 -14.79 -26.42 -7.79
CA ILE A 7 -14.40 -25.01 -7.90
C ILE A 7 -13.06 -24.80 -7.16
N PRO A 8 -11.99 -24.30 -7.83
CA PRO A 8 -10.75 -23.94 -7.16
C PRO A 8 -10.96 -22.79 -6.20
N THR A 9 -10.38 -22.89 -5.00
CA THR A 9 -10.50 -21.86 -3.96
C THR A 9 -9.14 -21.28 -3.62
N ALA A 10 -9.08 -19.96 -3.52
CA ALA A 10 -7.97 -19.22 -2.92
C ALA A 10 -8.50 -18.39 -1.75
N VAL A 11 -7.61 -18.03 -0.84
CA VAL A 11 -7.93 -17.23 0.35
C VAL A 11 -7.14 -15.93 0.31
N ASN A 12 -7.76 -14.84 0.75
CA ASN A 12 -7.07 -13.56 0.95
C ASN A 12 -7.04 -13.24 2.44
N THR A 13 -5.90 -12.78 2.94
CA THR A 13 -5.73 -12.39 4.35
C THR A 13 -5.10 -11.02 4.43
N GLN A 14 -5.71 -10.16 5.25
CA GLN A 14 -5.14 -8.88 5.62
C GLN A 14 -4.20 -9.04 6.82
N ILE A 15 -3.04 -8.41 6.76
CA ILE A 15 -2.06 -8.34 7.83
C ILE A 15 -2.22 -7.00 8.53
N ASN A 16 -2.55 -7.07 9.81
CA ASN A 16 -2.74 -5.94 10.71
C ASN A 16 -2.18 -6.30 12.09
N VAL A 17 -2.28 -5.37 13.04
CA VAL A 17 -1.82 -5.56 14.43
C VAL A 17 -2.40 -6.83 15.06
N LEU A 18 -3.66 -7.19 14.74
CA LEU A 18 -4.33 -8.36 15.30
C LEU A 18 -3.92 -9.67 14.62
N THR A 19 -3.65 -9.65 13.30
CA THR A 19 -3.47 -10.87 12.50
C THR A 19 -2.01 -11.22 12.20
N LYS A 20 -1.05 -10.29 12.41
CA LYS A 20 0.37 -10.51 12.06
C LYS A 20 0.99 -11.74 12.72
N GLY A 21 0.55 -12.08 13.95
CA GLY A 21 1.03 -13.23 14.72
C GLY A 21 0.44 -14.59 14.29
N ASP A 22 -0.67 -14.58 13.55
CA ASP A 22 -1.45 -15.80 13.28
C ASP A 22 -1.19 -16.42 11.90
N LEU A 23 -0.35 -15.79 11.08
CA LEU A 23 -0.16 -16.17 9.67
C LEU A 23 0.24 -17.63 9.49
N ALA A 24 1.09 -18.17 10.36
CA ALA A 24 1.49 -19.58 10.29
C ALA A 24 0.32 -20.53 10.56
N ALA A 25 -0.49 -20.25 11.59
CA ALA A 25 -1.68 -21.06 11.90
C ALA A 25 -2.74 -20.96 10.80
N VAL A 26 -2.93 -19.76 10.24
CA VAL A 26 -3.84 -19.52 9.11
C VAL A 26 -3.41 -20.32 7.87
N LEU A 27 -2.12 -20.39 7.58
CA LEU A 27 -1.60 -21.20 6.46
C LEU A 27 -1.97 -22.68 6.59
N GLU A 28 -1.82 -23.27 7.77
CA GLU A 28 -2.20 -24.68 7.99
C GLU A 28 -3.70 -24.89 7.74
N LEU A 29 -4.56 -23.99 8.23
CA LEU A 29 -6.00 -24.04 7.99
C LEU A 29 -6.35 -23.93 6.49
N ILE A 30 -5.64 -23.07 5.75
CA ILE A 30 -5.82 -22.90 4.30
C ILE A 30 -5.43 -24.19 3.55
N ALA A 31 -4.32 -24.81 3.94
CA ALA A 31 -3.86 -26.06 3.36
C ALA A 31 -4.83 -27.22 3.66
N ASP A 32 -5.29 -27.34 4.90
CA ASP A 32 -6.27 -28.35 5.32
C ASP A 32 -7.61 -28.20 4.60
N ALA A 33 -8.03 -26.95 4.35
CA ALA A 33 -9.22 -26.66 3.54
C ALA A 33 -9.06 -27.05 2.06
N GLY A 34 -7.83 -27.32 1.61
CA GLY A 34 -7.49 -27.67 0.23
C GLY A 34 -7.52 -26.48 -0.73
N ALA A 35 -7.29 -25.26 -0.23
CA ALA A 35 -7.16 -24.09 -1.08
C ALA A 35 -5.82 -24.09 -1.83
N TYR A 36 -5.84 -23.72 -3.11
CA TYR A 36 -4.64 -23.79 -3.95
C TYR A 36 -3.73 -22.58 -3.78
N GLY A 37 -4.25 -21.46 -3.26
CA GLY A 37 -3.54 -20.20 -3.22
C GLY A 37 -3.92 -19.33 -2.04
N TRP A 38 -2.98 -18.48 -1.64
CA TRP A 38 -3.12 -17.57 -0.51
C TRP A 38 -2.55 -16.21 -0.86
N GLN A 39 -3.40 -15.19 -0.91
CA GLN A 39 -2.98 -13.81 -1.11
C GLN A 39 -2.83 -13.11 0.24
N LEU A 40 -1.65 -12.52 0.44
CA LEU A 40 -1.36 -11.67 1.59
C LEU A 40 -1.35 -10.20 1.20
N GLN A 41 -1.92 -9.34 2.04
CA GLN A 41 -1.95 -7.89 1.84
C GLN A 41 -1.91 -7.17 3.18
N LEU A 42 -1.27 -6.01 3.26
CA LEU A 42 -1.38 -5.16 4.45
C LEU A 42 -2.78 -4.55 4.53
N THR A 43 -3.31 -4.34 5.74
CA THR A 43 -4.46 -3.46 5.94
C THR A 43 -4.06 -2.02 5.57
N ALA A 44 -4.88 -1.36 4.76
CA ALA A 44 -4.65 0.01 4.30
C ALA A 44 -5.62 0.98 4.99
N ALA A 45 -5.23 2.24 5.12
CA ALA A 45 -5.92 3.27 5.91
C ALA A 45 -7.15 3.88 5.18
N PHE A 46 -8.02 3.05 4.63
CA PHE A 46 -9.25 3.47 3.94
C PHE A 46 -10.38 2.46 4.13
N GLY A 47 -11.60 2.86 3.78
CA GLY A 47 -12.79 2.04 4.06
C GLY A 47 -12.97 1.87 5.57
N ASN A 48 -13.42 0.70 6.04
CA ASN A 48 -13.64 0.49 7.48
C ASN A 48 -12.38 0.71 8.33
N ALA A 49 -11.18 0.48 7.78
CA ALA A 49 -9.94 0.70 8.54
C ALA A 49 -9.60 2.18 8.73
N ALA A 50 -10.26 3.10 8.01
CA ALA A 50 -10.11 4.54 8.22
C ALA A 50 -10.56 4.98 9.62
N ASP A 51 -11.58 4.30 10.16
CA ASP A 51 -12.13 4.53 11.51
C ASP A 51 -11.39 3.75 12.61
N HIS A 52 -10.45 2.89 12.21
CA HIS A 52 -9.76 1.93 13.09
C HIS A 52 -8.23 2.02 12.93
N PRO A 53 -7.61 3.17 13.28
CA PRO A 53 -6.17 3.37 13.16
C PRO A 53 -5.35 2.34 13.95
N GLU A 54 -5.90 1.78 15.03
CA GLU A 54 -5.29 0.73 15.85
C GLU A 54 -5.07 -0.59 15.11
N LEU A 55 -5.74 -0.80 13.96
CA LEU A 55 -5.50 -1.97 13.11
C LEU A 55 -4.27 -1.77 12.22
N LEU A 56 -3.87 -0.55 11.93
CA LEU A 56 -2.76 -0.30 11.02
C LEU A 56 -1.45 -0.73 11.69
N LEU A 57 -0.65 -1.48 10.94
CA LEU A 57 0.74 -1.72 11.36
C LEU A 57 1.48 -0.39 11.41
N GLN A 58 2.45 -0.29 12.29
CA GLN A 58 3.46 0.76 12.19
C GLN A 58 4.52 0.33 11.16
N PRO A 59 5.09 1.25 10.37
CA PRO A 59 6.14 0.95 9.39
C PRO A 59 7.31 0.12 9.95
N TYR A 60 7.73 0.38 11.20
CA TYR A 60 8.80 -0.40 11.85
C TYR A 60 8.42 -1.86 12.14
N GLU A 61 7.12 -2.17 12.30
CA GLU A 61 6.65 -3.55 12.52
C GLU A 61 6.77 -4.42 11.26
N LEU A 62 7.01 -3.82 10.09
CA LEU A 62 7.28 -4.59 8.88
C LEU A 62 8.50 -5.50 9.05
N LEU A 63 9.52 -5.09 9.82
CA LEU A 63 10.71 -5.91 10.06
C LEU A 63 10.33 -7.26 10.70
N GLU A 64 9.44 -7.24 11.68
CA GLU A 64 8.89 -8.45 12.32
C GLU A 64 8.09 -9.29 11.31
N VAL A 65 7.19 -8.64 10.55
CA VAL A 65 6.34 -9.32 9.56
C VAL A 65 7.18 -10.03 8.49
N TYR A 66 8.21 -9.38 7.94
CA TYR A 66 9.05 -9.98 6.90
C TYR A 66 10.00 -11.05 7.45
N THR A 67 10.41 -10.95 8.72
CA THR A 67 11.11 -12.05 9.40
C THR A 67 10.23 -13.31 9.43
N GLY A 68 8.94 -13.15 9.75
CA GLY A 68 7.97 -14.25 9.69
C GLY A 68 7.75 -14.80 8.27
N PHE A 69 7.85 -13.95 7.25
CA PHE A 69 7.65 -14.37 5.85
C PHE A 69 8.69 -15.36 5.36
N GLU A 70 9.94 -15.30 5.84
CA GLU A 70 10.99 -16.25 5.41
C GLU A 70 10.56 -17.69 5.67
N HIS A 71 9.99 -17.93 6.86
CA HIS A 71 9.45 -19.23 7.24
C HIS A 71 8.18 -19.57 6.44
N LEU A 72 7.25 -18.61 6.30
CA LEU A 72 6.00 -18.82 5.58
C LEU A 72 6.21 -19.18 4.11
N VAL A 73 7.12 -18.50 3.40
CA VAL A 73 7.42 -18.79 2.00
C VAL A 73 7.87 -20.23 1.83
N ARG A 74 8.73 -20.74 2.70
CA ARG A 74 9.15 -22.14 2.65
C ARG A 74 7.99 -23.09 2.94
N ARG A 75 7.22 -22.81 3.99
CA ARG A 75 6.10 -23.66 4.42
C ARG A 75 4.98 -23.74 3.37
N THR A 76 4.69 -22.64 2.67
CA THR A 76 3.71 -22.63 1.56
C THR A 76 4.12 -23.57 0.43
N ARG A 77 5.43 -23.67 0.11
CA ARG A 77 5.94 -24.60 -0.91
C ARG A 77 5.79 -26.07 -0.47
N GLU A 78 6.07 -26.37 0.79
CA GLU A 78 5.90 -27.71 1.37
C GLU A 78 4.44 -28.17 1.35
N LEU A 79 3.52 -27.25 1.63
CA LEU A 79 2.07 -27.50 1.64
C LEU A 79 1.43 -27.43 0.26
N GLY A 80 2.18 -27.04 -0.78
CA GLY A 80 1.65 -26.86 -2.13
C GLY A 80 0.64 -25.70 -2.27
N VAL A 81 0.70 -24.71 -1.39
CA VAL A 81 -0.15 -23.51 -1.42
C VAL A 81 0.60 -22.39 -2.15
N ALA A 82 0.01 -21.85 -3.22
CA ALA A 82 0.63 -20.75 -3.96
C ALA A 82 0.51 -19.42 -3.19
N LEU A 83 1.61 -18.95 -2.61
CA LEU A 83 1.66 -17.63 -1.98
C LEU A 83 1.64 -16.51 -3.04
N TRP A 84 0.77 -15.52 -2.83
CA TRP A 84 0.59 -14.39 -3.74
C TRP A 84 0.67 -13.06 -2.98
N PRO A 85 1.82 -12.36 -2.98
CA PRO A 85 1.87 -11.02 -2.38
C PRO A 85 1.00 -10.03 -3.15
N ALA A 86 0.10 -9.32 -2.47
CA ALA A 86 -0.63 -8.20 -3.07
C ALA A 86 0.31 -7.04 -3.40
N ASN A 87 -0.18 -6.02 -4.10
CA ASN A 87 0.65 -4.89 -4.55
C ASN A 87 1.26 -4.07 -3.39
N ASN A 88 0.72 -4.19 -2.17
CA ASN A 88 1.20 -3.51 -0.95
C ASN A 88 2.09 -4.39 -0.06
N ILE A 89 2.58 -5.52 -0.58
CA ILE A 89 3.63 -6.36 0.04
C ILE A 89 4.93 -6.18 -0.75
N GLY A 90 6.06 -6.09 -0.05
CA GLY A 90 7.37 -5.70 -0.54
C GLY A 90 7.90 -4.48 0.23
N TYR A 91 8.80 -3.67 -0.33
CA TYR A 91 9.38 -3.71 -1.67
C TYR A 91 10.89 -3.81 -1.53
N PHE A 92 11.54 -4.52 -2.46
CA PHE A 92 13.01 -4.56 -2.61
C PHE A 92 13.79 -4.93 -1.34
N GLY A 93 13.16 -5.57 -0.36
CA GLY A 93 13.85 -6.22 0.75
C GLY A 93 14.41 -7.59 0.33
N PRO A 94 15.13 -8.30 1.24
CA PRO A 94 15.78 -9.57 0.95
C PRO A 94 14.88 -10.63 0.31
N LEU A 95 13.60 -10.67 0.71
CA LEU A 95 12.61 -11.63 0.21
C LEU A 95 11.93 -11.26 -1.11
N GLU A 96 12.20 -10.09 -1.70
CA GLU A 96 11.46 -9.59 -2.87
C GLU A 96 11.50 -10.60 -4.04
N GLY A 97 12.68 -11.18 -4.31
CA GLY A 97 12.89 -12.20 -5.33
C GLY A 97 12.00 -13.43 -5.15
N GLU A 98 11.91 -13.92 -3.91
CA GLU A 98 11.13 -15.11 -3.58
C GLU A 98 9.63 -14.84 -3.60
N LEU A 99 9.21 -13.67 -3.10
CA LEU A 99 7.81 -13.26 -3.06
C LEU A 99 7.27 -12.97 -4.47
N ARG A 100 8.03 -12.27 -5.31
CA ARG A 100 7.57 -11.83 -6.65
C ARG A 100 7.99 -12.72 -7.79
N GLY A 101 8.90 -13.68 -7.59
CA GLY A 101 9.42 -14.55 -8.66
C GLY A 101 8.33 -15.30 -9.42
N ALA A 102 7.27 -15.74 -8.73
CA ALA A 102 6.13 -16.41 -9.36
C ALA A 102 5.18 -15.45 -10.13
N GLN A 103 5.16 -14.16 -9.77
CA GLN A 103 4.24 -13.18 -10.35
C GLN A 103 4.87 -12.37 -11.49
N LYS A 104 6.18 -12.15 -11.44
CA LYS A 104 6.91 -11.26 -12.33
C LYS A 104 8.21 -11.94 -12.75
N ARG A 105 8.44 -12.03 -14.06
CA ARG A 105 9.70 -12.56 -14.63
C ARG A 105 10.96 -11.84 -14.11
N SER A 106 10.84 -10.58 -13.70
CA SER A 106 11.95 -9.80 -13.12
C SER A 106 12.26 -10.15 -11.67
N GLY A 107 11.39 -10.87 -10.97
CA GLY A 107 11.55 -11.17 -9.54
C GLY A 107 11.43 -9.95 -8.62
N HIS A 108 10.87 -8.83 -9.09
CA HIS A 108 10.66 -7.63 -8.25
C HIS A 108 9.52 -6.75 -8.77
N TYR A 109 9.02 -5.88 -7.88
CA TYR A 109 8.02 -4.85 -8.17
C TYR A 109 8.52 -3.83 -9.20
N ARG A 110 7.71 -3.49 -10.21
CA ARG A 110 8.08 -2.57 -11.30
C ARG A 110 7.16 -1.36 -11.41
N GLY A 111 6.69 -0.90 -10.26
CA GLY A 111 5.70 0.15 -10.16
C GLY A 111 4.27 -0.34 -10.29
N CYS A 112 3.35 0.56 -9.96
CA CYS A 112 1.91 0.27 -9.98
C CYS A 112 1.42 0.04 -11.42
N SER A 113 0.56 -0.98 -11.60
CA SER A 113 -0.08 -1.34 -12.87
C SER A 113 -1.37 -0.57 -13.16
N ALA A 114 -1.87 0.17 -12.18
CA ALA A 114 -3.12 0.90 -12.26
C ALA A 114 -3.07 1.91 -13.42
N GLY A 115 -4.12 1.91 -14.25
CA GLY A 115 -4.16 2.75 -15.45
C GLY A 115 -3.15 2.35 -16.54
N LYS A 116 -2.28 1.35 -16.36
CA LYS A 116 -1.36 0.85 -17.42
C LYS A 116 -1.91 -0.40 -18.09
N TYR A 117 -2.23 -1.39 -17.26
CA TYR A 117 -2.71 -2.71 -17.68
C TYR A 117 -3.84 -3.22 -16.78
N GLN A 118 -4.35 -2.35 -15.91
CA GLN A 118 -5.39 -2.64 -14.94
C GLN A 118 -6.40 -1.50 -14.97
N ILE A 119 -7.67 -1.88 -14.79
CA ILE A 119 -8.81 -0.98 -14.70
C ILE A 119 -9.73 -1.49 -13.58
N GLY A 120 -10.36 -0.56 -12.86
CA GLY A 120 -11.46 -0.83 -11.94
C GLY A 120 -12.74 -0.25 -12.53
N LEU A 121 -13.83 -0.99 -12.42
CA LEU A 121 -15.17 -0.53 -12.76
C LEU A 121 -16.06 -0.72 -11.53
N GLU A 122 -16.58 0.38 -11.01
CA GLU A 122 -17.50 0.37 -9.89
C GLU A 122 -18.92 -0.02 -10.34
N SER A 123 -19.76 -0.42 -9.38
CA SER A 123 -21.14 -0.84 -9.67
C SER A 123 -22.00 0.28 -10.28
N ASP A 124 -21.68 1.53 -9.97
CA ASP A 124 -22.32 2.73 -10.51
C ASP A 124 -21.76 3.16 -11.88
N GLY A 125 -20.77 2.44 -12.43
CA GLY A 125 -20.12 2.69 -13.71
C GLY A 125 -18.87 3.56 -13.67
N THR A 126 -18.46 4.03 -12.49
CA THR A 126 -17.24 4.84 -12.34
C THR A 126 -16.00 4.02 -12.68
N VAL A 127 -15.10 4.60 -13.47
CA VAL A 127 -13.86 3.97 -13.96
C VAL A 127 -12.67 4.48 -13.15
N LYS A 128 -11.85 3.56 -12.66
CA LYS A 128 -10.64 3.86 -11.88
C LYS A 128 -9.43 3.13 -12.44
N GLY A 129 -8.22 3.61 -12.16
CA GLY A 129 -6.99 2.92 -12.57
C GLY A 129 -6.82 1.57 -11.88
N CYS A 130 -7.39 1.40 -10.68
CA CYS A 130 -7.37 0.17 -9.89
C CYS A 130 -8.60 0.16 -8.98
N PRO A 131 -9.23 -0.99 -8.72
CA PRO A 131 -10.41 -1.08 -7.85
C PRO A 131 -10.15 -0.56 -6.42
N SER A 132 -8.91 -0.62 -5.93
CA SER A 132 -8.54 -0.17 -4.59
C SER A 132 -8.20 1.32 -4.48
N LEU A 133 -8.13 2.05 -5.60
CA LEU A 133 -7.97 3.50 -5.54
C LEU A 133 -9.32 4.11 -5.16
N GLY A 134 -9.34 4.98 -4.15
CA GLY A 134 -10.55 5.66 -3.69
C GLY A 134 -10.45 7.17 -3.90
N GLY A 135 -11.58 7.85 -3.71
CA GLY A 135 -11.68 9.30 -3.75
C GLY A 135 -11.70 9.91 -5.16
N PRO A 136 -12.23 11.15 -5.27
CA PRO A 136 -12.45 11.83 -6.54
C PRO A 136 -11.18 12.03 -7.38
N GLN A 137 -10.01 12.10 -6.73
CA GLN A 137 -8.70 12.20 -7.38
C GLN A 137 -8.29 10.95 -8.19
N ASN A 138 -9.10 9.88 -8.13
CA ASN A 138 -8.90 8.63 -8.87
C ASN A 138 -10.12 8.25 -9.74
N ASP A 139 -11.14 9.11 -9.80
CA ASP A 139 -12.37 8.87 -10.55
C ASP A 139 -12.20 9.35 -11.99
N GLY A 140 -11.95 8.41 -12.89
CA GLY A 140 -11.72 8.67 -14.30
C GLY A 140 -12.97 8.97 -15.13
N GLY A 141 -14.14 9.15 -14.53
CA GLY A 141 -15.44 9.32 -15.19
C GLY A 141 -16.28 8.03 -15.26
N ASN A 142 -17.46 8.10 -15.89
CA ASN A 142 -18.45 7.02 -15.89
C ASN A 142 -18.71 6.45 -17.29
N VAL A 143 -18.73 5.11 -17.41
CA VAL A 143 -18.97 4.41 -18.69
C VAL A 143 -20.39 4.59 -19.26
N ARG A 144 -21.32 5.13 -18.45
CA ARG A 144 -22.67 5.47 -18.91
C ARG A 144 -22.72 6.76 -19.72
N ASP A 145 -21.73 7.63 -19.55
CA ASP A 145 -21.69 8.96 -20.18
C ASP A 145 -20.69 9.03 -21.35
N ARG A 146 -19.58 8.30 -21.25
CA ARG A 146 -18.49 8.29 -22.25
C ARG A 146 -18.02 6.86 -22.52
N SER A 147 -17.40 6.64 -23.69
CA SER A 147 -16.84 5.32 -23.98
C SER A 147 -15.63 5.02 -23.10
N LEU A 148 -15.41 3.74 -22.79
CA LEU A 148 -14.26 3.31 -22.00
C LEU A 148 -12.91 3.75 -22.60
N ARG A 149 -12.84 3.80 -23.94
CA ARG A 149 -11.64 4.27 -24.66
C ARG A 149 -11.35 5.73 -24.35
N GLU A 150 -12.36 6.60 -24.51
CA GLU A 150 -12.22 8.03 -24.27
C GLU A 150 -11.81 8.29 -22.82
N LEU A 151 -12.46 7.63 -21.85
CA LEU A 151 -12.07 7.75 -20.44
C LEU A 151 -10.61 7.30 -20.23
N TRP A 152 -10.22 6.15 -20.79
CA TRP A 152 -8.87 5.63 -20.65
C TRP A 152 -7.79 6.53 -21.24
N GLU A 153 -8.05 7.14 -22.39
CA GLU A 153 -7.09 7.96 -23.14
C GLU A 153 -7.03 9.41 -22.62
N GLU A 154 -8.12 9.95 -22.10
CA GLU A 154 -8.24 11.39 -21.81
C GLU A 154 -8.34 11.76 -20.32
N SER A 155 -8.73 10.82 -19.43
CA SER A 155 -8.90 11.15 -18.01
C SER A 155 -7.57 11.20 -17.26
N ALA A 156 -7.26 12.35 -16.65
CA ALA A 156 -6.03 12.59 -15.90
C ALA A 156 -5.91 11.67 -14.67
N GLU A 157 -7.04 11.37 -14.04
CA GLU A 157 -7.19 10.48 -12.88
C GLU A 157 -6.81 9.02 -13.22
N LEU A 158 -6.87 8.63 -14.49
CA LEU A 158 -6.38 7.33 -14.98
C LEU A 158 -4.93 7.42 -15.48
N ALA A 159 -4.52 8.59 -15.98
CA ALA A 159 -3.23 8.80 -16.63
C ALA A 159 -2.05 8.95 -15.67
N TYR A 160 -2.25 9.56 -14.51
CA TYR A 160 -1.15 9.97 -13.64
C TYR A 160 -0.18 8.85 -13.24
N ILE A 161 -0.64 7.60 -13.07
CA ILE A 161 0.25 6.46 -12.72
C ILE A 161 1.09 6.02 -13.93
N ARG A 162 0.55 6.14 -15.14
CA ARG A 162 1.27 5.90 -16.40
C ARG A 162 2.40 6.91 -16.55
N GLU A 163 2.11 8.15 -16.22
CA GLU A 163 2.99 9.31 -16.44
C GLU A 163 3.95 9.56 -15.29
N ARG A 164 3.65 9.09 -14.07
CA ARG A 164 4.46 9.34 -12.87
C ARG A 164 5.94 9.05 -13.08
N THR A 165 6.79 10.00 -12.75
CA THR A 165 8.25 9.85 -12.79
C THR A 165 8.86 9.99 -11.40
N ARG A 166 10.21 10.05 -11.32
CA ARG A 166 10.93 10.31 -10.05
C ARG A 166 10.60 11.69 -9.50
N GLU A 167 10.34 12.66 -10.38
CA GLU A 167 10.04 14.05 -10.03
C GLU A 167 8.73 14.19 -9.25
N ASP A 168 7.82 13.22 -9.34
CA ASP A 168 6.57 13.18 -8.56
C ASP A 168 6.70 12.46 -7.21
N LEU A 169 7.88 11.91 -6.91
CA LEU A 169 8.16 11.27 -5.63
C LEU A 169 8.65 12.31 -4.63
N TRP A 170 8.43 12.02 -3.35
CA TRP A 170 8.75 12.94 -2.26
C TRP A 170 9.12 12.17 -0.98
N GLY A 171 9.61 12.89 0.03
CA GLY A 171 10.14 12.28 1.25
C GLY A 171 11.22 11.24 0.94
N PHE A 172 11.21 10.11 1.65
CA PHE A 172 12.19 9.03 1.46
C PHE A 172 12.21 8.48 0.02
N CYS A 173 11.06 8.42 -0.63
CA CYS A 173 10.96 7.81 -1.96
C CYS A 173 11.62 8.64 -3.06
N ALA A 174 11.77 9.95 -2.90
CA ALA A 174 12.43 10.82 -3.89
C ALA A 174 13.93 10.54 -4.04
N SER A 175 14.60 10.27 -2.91
CA SER A 175 16.04 9.97 -2.86
C SER A 175 16.36 8.49 -2.93
N CYS A 176 15.34 7.61 -2.85
CA CYS A 176 15.51 6.16 -2.88
C CYS A 176 16.24 5.67 -4.14
N TYR A 177 17.15 4.71 -3.96
CA TYR A 177 17.88 4.06 -5.06
C TYR A 177 16.94 3.44 -6.10
N TYR A 178 15.79 2.90 -5.68
CA TYR A 178 14.82 2.23 -6.55
C TYR A 178 13.75 3.17 -7.14
N ALA A 179 13.85 4.48 -6.95
CA ALA A 179 12.80 5.45 -7.30
C ALA A 179 12.28 5.32 -8.74
N ASP A 180 13.17 5.21 -9.74
CA ASP A 180 12.77 5.17 -11.16
C ASP A 180 11.98 3.90 -11.54
N VAL A 181 12.26 2.79 -10.83
CA VAL A 181 11.63 1.48 -11.06
C VAL A 181 10.37 1.31 -10.21
N CYS A 182 10.44 1.67 -8.93
CA CYS A 182 9.38 1.47 -7.94
C CYS A 182 8.26 2.51 -8.05
N ARG A 183 8.63 3.79 -8.27
CA ARG A 183 7.71 4.94 -8.36
C ARG A 183 6.76 5.08 -7.16
N GLY A 184 7.28 4.81 -5.96
CA GLY A 184 6.56 5.00 -4.70
C GLY A 184 5.61 3.87 -4.27
N GLY A 185 5.77 2.66 -4.81
CA GLY A 185 5.01 1.49 -4.37
C GLY A 185 3.53 1.52 -4.77
N CYS A 186 2.65 1.01 -3.90
CA CYS A 186 1.21 0.95 -4.11
C CYS A 186 0.57 2.30 -3.77
N THR A 187 0.04 3.00 -4.79
CA THR A 187 -0.67 4.26 -4.59
C THR A 187 -1.85 4.13 -3.62
N ALA A 188 -2.64 3.05 -3.72
CA ALA A 188 -3.77 2.80 -2.82
C ALA A 188 -3.37 2.63 -1.35
N THR A 189 -2.09 2.44 -1.06
CA THR A 189 -1.59 2.33 0.32
C THR A 189 -1.05 3.65 0.84
N ALA A 190 -0.32 4.39 0.01
CA ALA A 190 0.34 5.63 0.44
C ALA A 190 -0.58 6.86 0.37
N GLU A 191 -1.39 6.98 -0.68
CA GLU A 191 -2.22 8.17 -0.89
C GLU A 191 -3.27 8.36 0.23
N PRO A 192 -3.95 7.31 0.71
CA PRO A 192 -4.89 7.46 1.84
C PRO A 192 -4.23 7.86 3.16
N LEU A 193 -2.91 7.74 3.32
CA LEU A 193 -2.24 8.24 4.52
C LEU A 193 -1.93 9.73 4.39
N LEU A 194 -1.35 10.13 3.26
CA LEU A 194 -0.69 11.42 3.12
C LEU A 194 -1.43 12.38 2.19
N GLY A 195 -2.60 12.01 1.67
CA GLY A 195 -3.33 12.75 0.62
C GLY A 195 -2.67 12.72 -0.75
N ARG A 196 -1.47 12.16 -0.84
CA ARG A 196 -0.64 12.19 -2.04
C ARG A 196 0.21 10.93 -2.15
N PRO A 197 0.30 10.30 -3.33
CA PRO A 197 1.18 9.17 -3.54
C PRO A 197 2.64 9.63 -3.62
N GLY A 198 3.56 8.67 -3.76
CA GLY A 198 4.96 8.99 -4.03
C GLY A 198 5.87 9.05 -2.80
N ASN A 199 5.33 8.80 -1.61
CA ASN A 199 6.07 8.62 -0.36
C ASN A 199 5.42 7.50 0.48
N ASN A 200 5.76 6.23 0.23
CA ASN A 200 5.11 5.10 0.89
C ASN A 200 5.89 4.68 2.15
N PRO A 201 5.32 4.80 3.37
CA PRO A 201 5.99 4.33 4.59
C PRO A 201 5.93 2.81 4.73
N TYR A 202 4.98 2.14 4.07
CA TYR A 202 4.83 0.67 4.11
C TYR A 202 5.72 -0.01 3.06
N CYS A 203 7.03 0.13 3.21
CA CYS A 203 8.04 -0.44 2.33
C CYS A 203 9.12 -1.15 3.15
N HIS A 204 9.32 -2.45 2.92
CA HIS A 204 10.34 -3.24 3.64
C HIS A 204 11.76 -2.67 3.47
N HIS A 205 12.18 -2.32 2.26
CA HIS A 205 13.49 -1.69 2.04
C HIS A 205 13.65 -0.40 2.85
N ARG A 206 12.63 0.46 2.89
CA ARG A 206 12.65 1.70 3.68
C ARG A 206 12.81 1.40 5.18
N ALA A 207 12.05 0.44 5.70
CA ALA A 207 12.15 0.04 7.09
C ALA A 207 13.56 -0.47 7.45
N LEU A 208 14.18 -1.28 6.57
CA LEU A 208 15.54 -1.79 6.75
C LEU A 208 16.61 -0.68 6.72
N GLU A 209 16.52 0.26 5.78
CA GLU A 209 17.47 1.37 5.68
C GLU A 209 17.42 2.27 6.92
N LEU A 210 16.21 2.55 7.42
CA LEU A 210 16.03 3.34 8.63
C LEU A 210 16.56 2.60 9.85
N ASP A 211 16.23 1.31 10.01
CA ASP A 211 16.72 0.49 11.12
C ASP A 211 18.25 0.42 11.14
N GLY A 212 18.88 0.23 9.98
CA GLY A 212 20.34 0.27 9.82
C GLY A 212 20.97 1.62 10.18
N ALA A 213 20.19 2.71 10.11
CA ALA A 213 20.60 4.05 10.56
C ALA A 213 20.25 4.34 12.03
N GLY A 214 19.71 3.36 12.77
CA GLY A 214 19.25 3.52 14.16
C GLY A 214 17.94 4.31 14.28
N LEU A 215 17.17 4.39 13.20
CA LEU A 215 15.92 5.15 13.11
C LEU A 215 14.74 4.23 12.80
N ARG A 216 13.54 4.68 13.16
CA ARG A 216 12.29 4.04 12.80
C ARG A 216 11.27 5.07 12.38
N GLU A 217 10.23 4.60 11.69
CA GLU A 217 9.08 5.41 11.33
C GLU A 217 7.79 4.84 11.90
N ARG A 218 6.93 5.75 12.37
CA ARG A 218 5.55 5.47 12.77
C ARG A 218 4.61 6.40 12.00
N VAL A 219 3.39 5.94 11.76
CA VAL A 219 2.30 6.79 11.25
C VAL A 219 1.45 7.26 12.42
N GLU A 220 1.05 8.53 12.38
CA GLU A 220 0.25 9.18 13.42
C GLU A 220 -0.98 9.82 12.76
N LEU A 221 -2.17 9.46 13.23
CA LEU A 221 -3.42 10.07 12.74
C LEU A 221 -3.47 11.54 13.14
N VAL A 222 -3.68 12.43 12.17
CA VAL A 222 -3.74 13.88 12.36
C VAL A 222 -5.09 14.50 11.97
N ALA A 223 -5.88 13.79 11.17
CA ALA A 223 -7.29 14.13 10.94
C ALA A 223 -8.08 12.84 10.66
N PRO A 224 -9.23 12.60 11.32
CA PRO A 224 -10.08 11.46 11.04
C PRO A 224 -10.73 11.56 9.65
N ALA A 225 -11.22 10.44 9.16
CA ALA A 225 -12.00 10.37 7.93
C ALA A 225 -13.32 11.18 8.06
N PRO A 226 -13.77 11.87 6.99
CA PRO A 226 -15.04 12.63 7.01
C PRO A 226 -16.33 11.79 7.13
N GLY A 227 -16.27 10.47 6.98
CA GLY A 227 -17.42 9.55 7.01
C GLY A 227 -18.09 9.32 5.65
N GLN A 228 -17.37 9.53 4.54
CA GLN A 228 -17.84 9.27 3.18
C GLN A 228 -17.40 7.88 2.68
N PRO A 229 -18.16 7.24 1.77
CA PRO A 229 -17.73 5.96 1.20
C PRO A 229 -16.34 6.05 0.56
N PHE A 230 -15.46 5.08 0.89
CA PHE A 230 -14.07 4.99 0.39
C PHE A 230 -13.17 6.18 0.78
N ASP A 231 -13.55 6.95 1.79
CA ASP A 231 -12.68 7.99 2.34
C ASP A 231 -11.56 7.42 3.21
N HIS A 232 -10.75 8.34 3.70
CA HIS A 232 -9.61 8.08 4.57
C HIS A 232 -9.38 9.30 5.47
N GLY A 233 -8.72 9.05 6.61
CA GLY A 233 -8.16 10.12 7.43
C GLY A 233 -6.76 10.50 6.96
N TYR A 234 -6.24 11.61 7.46
CA TYR A 234 -4.86 12.02 7.21
C TYR A 234 -3.94 11.57 8.34
N TYR A 235 -2.74 11.15 7.96
CA TYR A 235 -1.67 10.71 8.83
C TYR A 235 -0.39 11.48 8.51
N ARG A 236 0.43 11.75 9.53
CA ARG A 236 1.83 12.14 9.32
C ARG A 236 2.74 10.93 9.50
N ILE A 237 3.88 10.92 8.81
CA ILE A 237 4.97 9.99 9.13
C ILE A 237 5.89 10.68 10.11
N VAL A 238 6.18 10.02 11.23
CA VAL A 238 7.11 10.50 12.26
C VAL A 238 8.35 9.61 12.23
N ARG A 239 9.52 10.22 12.01
CA ARG A 239 10.82 9.58 12.10
C ARG A 239 11.47 9.88 13.44
N GLU A 240 11.92 8.85 14.13
CA GLU A 240 12.45 8.91 15.50
C GLU A 240 13.52 7.82 15.71
N PRO A 241 14.38 7.92 16.74
CA PRO A 241 15.33 6.85 17.04
C PRO A 241 14.63 5.53 17.36
N SER A 242 15.23 4.42 16.89
CA SER A 242 14.74 3.06 17.18
C SER A 242 14.91 2.70 18.65
N ASP A 243 16.04 3.09 19.25
CA ASP A 243 16.35 2.89 20.66
C ASP A 243 15.44 3.75 21.56
N ASP A 244 14.92 3.14 22.62
CA ASP A 244 13.93 3.77 23.51
C ASP A 244 14.53 4.93 24.30
N ASP A 245 15.75 4.76 24.82
CA ASP A 245 16.43 5.79 25.60
C ASP A 245 16.85 6.96 24.71
N GLU A 246 17.35 6.67 23.51
CA GLU A 246 17.69 7.69 22.54
C GLU A 246 16.47 8.46 22.06
N ARG A 247 15.36 7.76 21.82
CA ARG A 247 14.09 8.40 21.46
C ARG A 247 13.54 9.27 22.59
N ALA A 248 13.64 8.84 23.84
CA ALA A 248 13.26 9.66 24.98
C ALA A 248 14.11 10.93 25.11
N ARG A 249 15.40 10.88 24.72
CA ARG A 249 16.31 12.04 24.76
C ARG A 249 16.14 12.99 23.57
N ARG A 250 16.07 12.45 22.34
CA ARG A 250 16.10 13.22 21.10
C ARG A 250 14.71 13.58 20.57
N GLY A 251 13.69 12.79 20.92
CA GLY A 251 12.35 12.93 20.38
C GLY A 251 12.28 12.68 18.87
N VAL A 252 11.34 13.38 18.22
CA VAL A 252 11.11 13.32 16.78
C VAL A 252 12.28 13.98 16.05
N VAL A 253 12.80 13.28 15.04
CA VAL A 253 13.89 13.76 14.16
C VAL A 253 13.32 14.50 12.95
N GLU A 254 12.26 13.96 12.35
CA GLU A 254 11.67 14.48 11.13
C GLU A 254 10.21 14.05 11.02
N THR A 255 9.40 14.85 10.32
CA THR A 255 8.00 14.55 10.03
C THR A 255 7.67 14.82 8.57
N ASP A 256 7.01 13.87 7.92
CA ASP A 256 6.34 14.09 6.64
C ASP A 256 4.85 14.35 6.90
N GLU A 257 4.40 15.58 6.67
CA GLU A 257 2.99 15.96 6.81
C GLU A 257 2.17 15.57 5.56
N PRO A 258 0.84 15.36 5.71
CA PRO A 258 -0.08 15.22 4.59
C PRO A 258 0.08 16.35 3.58
N ARG A 259 0.04 16.03 2.28
CA ARG A 259 0.25 16.96 1.17
C ARG A 259 -1.04 17.16 0.39
N VAL A 260 -1.20 18.35 -0.20
CA VAL A 260 -2.33 18.64 -1.09
C VAL A 260 -2.45 17.59 -2.21
N PRO A 261 -3.68 17.22 -2.60
CA PRO A 261 -3.89 16.16 -3.58
C PRO A 261 -3.43 16.57 -4.98
N ARG A 262 -3.36 15.57 -5.86
CA ARG A 262 -2.92 15.76 -7.26
C ARG A 262 -3.90 16.60 -8.08
N THR A 263 -5.15 16.69 -7.67
CA THR A 263 -6.15 17.59 -8.26
C THR A 263 -5.85 19.07 -7.99
N VAL A 264 -5.10 19.38 -6.93
CA VAL A 264 -4.66 20.75 -6.58
C VAL A 264 -3.26 21.03 -7.14
N ALA A 265 -2.34 20.09 -6.97
CA ALA A 265 -0.97 20.17 -7.51
C ALA A 265 -0.68 18.93 -8.35
N PRO A 266 -0.78 18.97 -9.69
CA PRO A 266 -0.70 17.77 -10.54
C PRO A 266 0.63 17.01 -10.49
N HIS A 267 1.74 17.73 -10.34
CA HIS A 267 3.10 17.19 -10.39
C HIS A 267 3.87 17.49 -9.12
N GLY A 268 4.96 16.76 -8.90
CA GLY A 268 5.88 17.02 -7.79
C GLY A 268 5.35 16.61 -6.43
N GLU A 269 6.00 17.10 -5.38
CA GLU A 269 5.71 16.75 -4.00
C GLU A 269 4.47 17.44 -3.40
N GLY A 270 3.96 18.50 -4.04
CA GLY A 270 2.95 19.37 -3.43
C GLY A 270 3.46 20.06 -2.15
N TRP A 271 2.57 20.69 -1.41
CA TRP A 271 2.89 21.31 -0.12
C TRP A 271 2.02 20.74 1.01
N PRO A 272 2.45 20.84 2.28
CA PRO A 272 1.66 20.38 3.41
C PRO A 272 0.26 21.01 3.46
N ILE A 273 -0.75 20.22 3.82
CA ILE A 273 -2.11 20.70 4.11
C ILE A 273 -2.08 21.39 5.47
N ALA A 274 -2.62 22.60 5.56
CA ALA A 274 -2.74 23.31 6.84
C ALA A 274 -3.64 22.52 7.81
N ASP A 275 -3.34 22.58 9.12
CA ASP A 275 -4.04 21.77 10.13
C ASP A 275 -5.56 21.98 10.11
N ASP A 276 -6.02 23.22 9.87
CA ASP A 276 -7.42 23.62 9.80
C ASP A 276 -8.10 23.26 8.47
N GLU A 277 -7.32 22.96 7.43
CA GLU A 277 -7.82 22.61 6.09
C GLU A 277 -7.96 21.09 5.90
N ARG A 278 -7.42 20.25 6.80
CA ARG A 278 -7.42 18.79 6.64
C ARG A 278 -8.82 18.17 6.60
N HIS A 279 -9.83 18.80 7.17
CA HIS A 279 -11.21 18.30 7.15
C HIS A 279 -12.00 18.75 5.91
N LEU A 280 -11.41 19.63 5.09
CA LEU A 280 -12.07 20.25 3.92
C LEU A 280 -11.66 19.58 2.58
N GLN A 281 -10.68 18.68 2.62
CA GLN A 281 -10.14 17.95 1.48
C GLN A 281 -10.77 16.56 1.42
#